data_AF-A0A3A2Z922-F1
#
_entry.id   AF-A0A3A2Z922-F1
#
_cell.length_a   1.000
_cell.length_b   1.000
_cell.length_c   1.000
_cell.angle_alpha   90.00
_cell.angle_beta   90.00
_cell.angle_gamma   90.00
#
_symmetry.space_group_name_H-M   'P 1'
#
loop_
_entity.id
_entity.type
_entity.pdbx_description
1 polymer ?
#
loop_
_entity_poly.entity_id
_entity_poly.type
_entity_poly.pdbx_seq_one_letter_code
_entity_poly.pdbx_strand_id
1 'polypeptide(L)' 'MLMLPASTAAKLVRETLTLTWELGAPNGQMRELIKMNGQFPGPNYVWDEDDDVEVINTRFTISEHHE' A
#
# COMPACT_ATOMS: atom_id res chain seq x y z
N MET A 1 -0.14 -15.18 41.75
CA MET A 1 -0.97 -14.42 40.79
C MET A 1 -0.79 -15.09 39.44
N LEU A 2 -1.83 -15.75 38.93
CA LEU A 2 -1.80 -16.46 37.65
C LEU A 2 -2.16 -15.44 36.57
N MET A 3 -1.22 -15.07 35.70
CA MET A 3 -1.54 -14.33 34.48
C MET A 3 -2.06 -15.33 33.46
N LEU A 4 -3.34 -15.24 33.10
CA LEU A 4 -3.88 -15.93 31.94
C LEU A 4 -3.43 -15.15 30.68
N PRO A 5 -2.98 -15.83 29.61
CA PRO A 5 -2.70 -15.13 28.37
C PRO A 5 -4.01 -14.54 27.86
N ALA A 6 -4.01 -13.24 27.58
CA ALA A 6 -5.08 -12.64 26.80
C ALA A 6 -4.96 -13.24 25.39
N SER A 7 -5.92 -14.04 24.98
CA SER A 7 -6.06 -14.43 23.57
C SER A 7 -6.38 -13.15 22.80
N THR A 8 -5.36 -12.59 22.12
CA THR A 8 -5.60 -11.49 21.18
C THR A 8 -6.41 -12.06 20.02
N ALA A 9 -7.59 -11.50 19.79
CA ALA A 9 -8.35 -11.85 18.60
C ALA A 9 -7.70 -11.09 17.44
N ALA A 10 -7.23 -11.81 16.43
CA ALA A 10 -6.68 -11.21 15.21
C ALA A 10 -7.68 -10.19 14.64
N LYS A 11 -7.25 -8.93 14.51
CA LYS A 11 -8.06 -7.89 13.91
C LYS A 11 -7.90 -7.97 12.40
N LEU A 12 -9.02 -7.93 11.68
CA LEU A 12 -9.02 -7.92 10.23
C LEU A 12 -8.89 -6.47 9.71
N VAL A 13 -7.74 -6.15 9.12
CA VAL A 13 -7.43 -4.85 8.51
C VAL A 13 -7.58 -4.95 6.99
N ARG A 14 -8.31 -4.01 6.39
CA ARG A 14 -8.52 -3.94 4.94
C ARG A 14 -8.02 -2.63 4.37
N GLU A 15 -7.04 -2.73 3.48
CA GLU A 15 -6.46 -1.59 2.78
C GLU A 15 -6.89 -1.59 1.32
N THR A 16 -7.19 -0.39 0.81
CA THR A 16 -7.44 -0.18 -0.62
C THR A 16 -6.19 0.39 -1.27
N LEU A 17 -5.79 -0.25 -2.37
CA LEU A 17 -4.65 0.15 -3.17
C LEU A 17 -5.09 0.46 -4.60
N THR A 18 -4.65 1.61 -5.11
CA THR A 18 -4.69 1.96 -6.52
C THR A 18 -3.26 2.04 -7.03
N LEU A 19 -2.99 1.32 -8.12
CA LEU A 19 -1.70 1.35 -8.80
C LEU A 19 -1.83 2.10 -10.12
N THR A 20 -0.98 3.11 -10.31
CA THR A 20 -0.90 3.88 -11.54
C THR A 20 0.52 3.86 -12.10
N TRP A 21 0.65 3.77 -13.42
CA TRP A 21 1.88 4.19 -14.12
C TRP A 21 1.77 5.68 -14.41
N GLU A 22 2.76 6.45 -13.96
CA GLU A 22 2.82 7.90 -14.17
C GLU A 22 4.28 8.34 -14.32
N LEU A 23 4.52 9.37 -15.13
CA LEU A 23 5.83 10.01 -15.19
C LEU A 23 6.16 10.75 -13.89
N GLY A 24 7.42 10.66 -13.45
CA GLY A 24 7.95 11.47 -12.36
C GLY A 24 9.48 11.51 -12.32
N ALA A 25 10.03 12.41 -11.48
CA ALA A 25 11.47 12.66 -11.40
C ALA A 25 11.98 12.73 -9.94
N PRO A 26 11.92 11.64 -9.16
CA PRO A 26 12.24 11.65 -7.73
C PRO A 26 13.73 11.96 -7.46
N ASN A 27 14.59 11.80 -8.46
CA ASN A 27 16.00 12.20 -8.42
C ASN A 27 16.34 13.27 -9.49
N GLY A 28 15.34 14.01 -9.97
CA GLY A 28 15.50 15.02 -11.01
C GLY A 28 15.58 14.49 -12.44
N GLN A 29 15.52 13.17 -12.65
CA GLN A 29 15.46 12.55 -13.98
C GLN A 29 14.07 11.94 -14.21
N MET A 30 13.40 12.35 -15.28
CA MET A 30 12.08 11.84 -15.64
C MET A 30 12.12 10.36 -16.01
N ARG A 31 11.18 9.59 -15.46
CA ARG A 31 10.96 8.18 -15.79
C ARG A 31 9.53 7.78 -15.43
N GLU A 32 9.06 6.67 -15.98
CA GLU A 32 7.84 6.03 -15.51
C GLU A 32 8.02 5.52 -14.08
N LEU A 33 7.01 5.77 -13.25
CA LEU A 33 6.93 5.31 -11.88
C LEU A 33 5.60 4.60 -11.69
N ILE A 34 5.64 3.50 -10.94
CA ILE A 34 4.43 2.95 -10.36
C ILE A 34 4.16 3.72 -9.07
N LYS A 35 3.01 4.37 -8.96
CA LYS A 35 2.58 5.05 -7.74
C LYS A 35 1.53 4.22 -7.01
N MET A 36 1.58 4.27 -5.69
CA MET A 36 0.59 3.65 -4.81
C MET A 36 -0.29 4.76 -4.25
N ASN A 37 -1.58 4.73 -4.56
CA ASN A 37 -2.53 5.78 -4.18
C ASN A 37 -2.03 7.19 -4.57
N GLY A 38 -1.38 7.31 -5.74
CA GLY A 38 -0.83 8.57 -6.26
C GLY A 38 0.50 9.03 -5.64
N GLN A 39 1.10 8.24 -4.74
CA GLN A 39 2.33 8.59 -4.03
C GLN A 39 3.54 7.77 -4.48
N PHE A 40 4.72 8.41 -4.48
CA PHE A 40 6.03 7.76 -4.58
C PHE A 40 7.04 8.45 -3.64
N PRO A 41 7.69 7.75 -2.69
CA PRO A 41 7.44 6.35 -2.29
C PRO A 41 5.97 6.14 -1.90
N GLY A 42 5.49 4.90 -1.92
CA GLY A 42 4.12 4.59 -1.53
C GLY A 42 3.80 5.00 -0.07
N PRO A 43 2.53 4.97 0.32
CA PRO A 43 2.13 5.26 1.69
C PRO A 43 2.71 4.22 2.66
N ASN A 44 2.87 4.62 3.92
CA ASN A 44 3.24 3.68 4.98
C ASN A 44 1.99 2.91 5.43
N TYR A 45 2.08 1.60 5.45
CA TYR A 45 1.11 0.75 6.13
C TYR A 45 1.67 0.33 7.49
N VAL A 46 0.88 0.48 8.54
CA VAL A 46 1.25 0.18 9.92
C VAL A 46 0.16 -0.70 10.52
N TRP A 47 0.56 -1.87 10.99
CA TRP A 47 -0.33 -2.90 11.56
C TRP A 47 0.26 -3.41 12.87
N ASP A 48 -0.58 -4.03 13.69
CA ASP A 48 -0.16 -4.62 14.96
C ASP A 48 0.23 -6.09 14.76
N GLU A 49 0.95 -6.66 15.73
CA GLU A 49 1.24 -8.10 15.75
C GLU A 49 -0.07 -8.90 15.81
N ASP A 50 -0.13 -10.03 15.11
CA ASP A 50 -1.29 -10.90 14.97
C ASP A 50 -2.50 -10.32 14.18
N ASP A 51 -2.35 -9.19 13.50
CA ASP A 51 -3.39 -8.68 12.58
C ASP A 51 -3.50 -9.54 11.31
N ASP A 52 -4.74 -9.84 10.91
CA ASP A 52 -5.05 -10.39 9.58
C ASP A 52 -5.21 -9.22 8.61
N VAL A 53 -4.34 -9.13 7.61
CA VAL A 53 -4.30 -7.97 6.70
C VAL A 53 -4.65 -8.37 5.27
N GLU A 54 -5.66 -7.71 4.70
CA GLU A 54 -6.02 -7.80 3.29
C GLU A 54 -5.72 -6.48 2.59
N VAL A 55 -4.87 -6.52 1.55
CA VAL A 55 -4.62 -5.36 0.67
C VAL A 55 -5.26 -5.63 -0.69
N ILE A 56 -6.30 -4.87 -1.02
CA ILE A 56 -7.09 -5.07 -2.24
C ILE A 56 -6.70 -4.02 -3.26
N ASN A 57 -6.21 -4.47 -4.41
CA ASN A 57 -6.05 -3.60 -5.56
C ASN A 57 -7.41 -3.37 -6.23
N THR A 58 -7.96 -2.17 -6.07
CA THR A 58 -9.27 -1.82 -6.63
C THR A 58 -9.18 -1.27 -8.05
N ARG A 59 -8.02 -0.77 -8.46
CA ARG A 59 -7.82 -0.17 -9.79
C ARG A 59 -6.36 -0.19 -10.21
N PHE A 60 -6.17 -0.65 -11.44
CA PHE A 60 -4.90 -0.60 -12.15
C PHE A 60 -5.04 0.31 -13.37
N THR A 61 -4.16 1.30 -13.51
CA THR A 61 -4.20 2.23 -14.65
C THR A 61 -2.80 2.37 -15.26
N ILE A 62 -2.74 2.18 -16.57
CA ILE A 62 -1.55 2.46 -17.38
C ILE A 62 -1.75 3.83 -18.01
N SER A 63 -0.83 4.77 -17.82
CA SER A 63 -0.83 6.01 -18.58
C SER A 63 -0.45 5.72 -20.04
N GLU A 64 -1.34 6.02 -20.99
CA GLU A 64 -1.01 5.95 -22.41
C GLU A 64 0.06 6.99 -22.73
N HIS A 65 1.26 6.52 -23.09
CA HIS A 65 2.34 7.36 -23.58
C HIS A 65 2.03 7.70 -25.06
N HIS A 66 1.65 8.94 -25.34
CA HIS A 66 1.79 9.47 -26.70
C HIS A 66 3.28 9.76 -26.92
N GLU A 67 3.86 9.05 -27.89
CA GLU A 67 5.22 9.25 -28.40
C GLU A 67 5.40 10.62 -29.08
#